data_AF-A0A0F7ZS54-F1
#
_entry.id   AF-A0A0F7ZS54-F1
#
_cell.length_a   1.000
_cell.length_b   1.000
_cell.length_c   1.000
_cell.angle_alpha   90.00
_cell.angle_beta   90.00
_cell.angle_gamma   90.00
#
_symmetry.space_group_name_H-M   'P 1'
#
loop_
_entity.id
_entity.type
_entity.pdbx_description
1 polymer ?
#
loop_
_entity_poly.entity_id
_entity_poly.type
_entity_poly.pdbx_seq_one_letter_code
_entity_poly.pdbx_strand_id
1 'polypeptide(L)'
;MDSKNDPRKRPLAESINRFNVGSSQSPLKKHRLGIFPSRQTSQTSSRANILASQGKSAFESEILEKIGRGISDLKRNNAEKDQEWDRPPVQEIDPDRDNLCFQYIEAEDGTTFGGGSSVRLFGVNEQGNSVMLHVMNFKHYLYVAAPPLFQPQDCASFKAYLESQVVQSQPTVHSVSLVMRESIYGFAGNQQSPFLKITVSDPKYVNTVRSTIERGHANWKGMWKGADGGVKTYDNIQYLLRFMVDCKIQGMSWVEAPSRTYKIVPPNSRQSRCQIEAEVSYTDLVAHEPVGEWAKMAPLRVLSL
;
A
#
# COMPACT_ATOMS: atom_id res chain seq x y z
N MET A 1 43.22 41.30 -16.23
CA MET A 1 43.36 41.96 -14.92
C MET A 1 42.38 43.13 -14.86
N ASP A 2 41.09 42.90 -15.06
CA ASP A 2 40.09 42.18 -14.24
C ASP A 2 39.40 43.09 -13.23
N SER A 3 38.20 43.53 -13.63
CA SER A 3 37.10 43.82 -12.71
C SER A 3 35.80 43.83 -13.51
N LYS A 4 35.14 42.66 -13.59
CA LYS A 4 33.75 42.54 -14.05
C LYS A 4 32.83 42.63 -12.82
N ASN A 5 31.89 43.57 -12.91
CA ASN A 5 30.81 43.83 -11.96
C ASN A 5 29.84 42.66 -11.87
N ASP A 6 29.47 42.31 -10.64
CA ASP A 6 28.50 41.27 -10.26
C ASP A 6 27.22 41.93 -9.70
N PRO A 7 26.02 41.72 -10.28
CA PRO A 7 24.81 42.36 -9.79
C PRO A 7 24.06 41.51 -8.74
N ARG A 8 24.23 41.96 -7.49
CA ARG A 8 23.25 42.04 -6.37
C ARG A 8 21.96 41.19 -6.45
N LYS A 9 21.93 40.23 -5.51
CA LYS A 9 20.81 39.67 -4.72
C LYS A 9 19.46 40.40 -4.83
N ARG A 10 18.40 39.67 -5.20
CA ARG A 10 16.99 39.98 -4.90
C ARG A 10 16.47 39.00 -3.83
N PRO A 11 15.78 39.45 -2.77
CA PRO A 11 15.10 38.57 -1.82
C PRO A 11 13.73 38.15 -2.38
N LEU A 12 13.38 36.86 -2.33
CA LEU A 12 12.02 36.40 -2.58
C LEU A 12 11.31 36.27 -1.23
N ALA A 13 10.17 36.94 -1.13
CA ALA A 13 9.32 36.99 0.06
C ALA A 13 8.62 35.67 0.34
N GLU A 14 8.50 35.36 1.63
CA GLU A 14 7.68 34.27 2.19
C GLU A 14 6.19 34.53 1.96
N SER A 15 5.46 33.50 1.53
CA SER A 15 4.00 33.46 1.58
C SER A 15 3.55 32.31 2.48
N ILE A 16 3.21 32.67 3.71
CA ILE A 16 2.51 31.85 4.69
C ILE A 16 1.07 31.67 4.22
N ASN A 17 0.57 30.43 4.13
CA ASN A 17 -0.87 30.18 4.19
C ASN A 17 -1.17 28.96 5.07
N ARG A 18 -1.75 29.26 6.23
CA ARG A 18 -2.34 28.31 7.19
C ARG A 18 -3.71 27.90 6.65
N PHE A 19 -4.03 26.61 6.70
CA PHE A 19 -5.42 26.16 6.77
C PHE A 19 -5.58 25.15 7.90
N ASN A 20 -6.38 25.55 8.89
CA ASN A 20 -6.87 24.71 9.96
C ASN A 20 -8.35 24.38 9.67
N VAL A 21 -8.74 23.23 10.20
CA VAL A 21 -9.95 22.44 9.97
C VAL A 21 -11.24 23.15 10.42
N GLY A 22 -12.33 22.91 9.67
CA GLY A 22 -13.71 23.23 10.05
C GLY A 22 -14.70 22.31 9.33
N SER A 23 -15.45 21.54 10.11
CA SER A 23 -16.39 20.47 9.76
C SER A 23 -17.70 20.90 9.10
N SER A 24 -18.25 20.08 8.20
CA SER A 24 -19.71 19.87 8.13
C SER A 24 -20.09 18.61 7.31
N GLN A 25 -20.96 17.81 7.91
CA GLN A 25 -21.56 16.57 7.40
C GLN A 25 -22.54 16.83 6.25
N SER A 26 -22.71 15.86 5.34
CA SER A 26 -23.90 15.79 4.47
C SER A 26 -24.29 14.33 4.13
N PRO A 27 -25.59 14.02 3.99
CA PRO A 27 -26.10 12.66 4.16
C PRO A 27 -26.43 11.92 2.86
N LEU A 28 -26.34 10.60 2.96
CA LEU A 28 -26.79 9.56 2.03
C LEU A 28 -28.22 9.80 1.50
N LYS A 29 -28.42 9.70 0.18
CA LYS A 29 -29.75 9.43 -0.41
C LYS A 29 -29.69 8.37 -1.51
N LYS A 30 -30.27 7.22 -1.18
CA LYS A 30 -30.69 6.11 -2.05
C LYS A 30 -31.73 6.61 -3.07
N HIS A 31 -31.60 6.21 -4.34
CA HIS A 31 -32.66 6.41 -5.33
C HIS A 31 -33.58 5.17 -5.36
N ARG A 32 -34.85 5.40 -5.02
CA ARG A 32 -35.94 4.42 -4.92
C ARG A 32 -36.75 4.49 -6.21
N LEU A 33 -37.04 3.32 -6.80
CA LEU A 33 -37.97 3.15 -7.92
C LEU A 33 -39.39 3.59 -7.51
N GLY A 34 -39.96 4.52 -8.27
CA GLY A 34 -41.34 5.00 -8.12
C GLY A 34 -42.29 4.25 -9.05
N ILE A 35 -43.19 3.46 -8.46
CA ILE A 35 -44.43 2.96 -9.04
C ILE A 35 -45.55 3.78 -8.40
N PHE A 36 -46.46 4.39 -9.18
CA PHE A 36 -47.84 4.76 -8.81
C PHE A 36 -48.60 5.24 -10.09
N PRO A 37 -49.94 5.27 -10.14
CA PRO A 37 -50.86 4.13 -10.06
C PRO A 37 -51.90 4.11 -11.21
N SER A 38 -52.61 2.98 -11.29
CA SER A 38 -53.76 2.68 -12.16
C SER A 38 -54.97 3.61 -11.94
N ARG A 39 -55.62 4.02 -13.04
CA ARG A 39 -57.04 4.37 -13.07
C ARG A 39 -57.69 3.72 -14.30
N GLN A 40 -58.65 2.84 -14.03
CA GLN A 40 -59.47 2.10 -14.98
C GLN A 40 -60.43 3.02 -15.73
N THR A 41 -60.70 2.73 -17.01
CA THR A 41 -62.06 2.77 -17.59
C THR A 41 -62.12 1.91 -18.85
N SER A 42 -63.28 1.29 -19.01
CA SER A 42 -63.67 0.14 -19.83
C SER A 42 -63.74 0.38 -21.33
N GLN A 43 -63.60 -0.72 -22.06
CA GLN A 43 -63.81 -0.88 -23.50
C GLN A 43 -65.25 -0.56 -23.92
N THR A 44 -65.40 0.20 -25.00
CA THR A 44 -66.43 -0.06 -26.03
C THR A 44 -65.86 0.24 -27.42
N SER A 45 -65.97 -0.78 -28.27
CA SER A 45 -65.82 -0.84 -29.73
C SER A 45 -66.69 0.19 -30.46
N SER A 46 -66.51 0.64 -31.71
CA SER A 46 -65.55 0.43 -32.81
C SER A 46 -66.14 1.16 -34.04
N ARG A 47 -65.37 2.00 -34.77
CA ARG A 47 -65.28 2.05 -36.25
C ARG A 47 -64.66 3.35 -36.77
N ALA A 48 -63.68 3.13 -37.65
CA ALA A 48 -63.38 3.82 -38.91
C ALA A 48 -62.79 5.24 -38.90
N ASN A 49 -61.49 5.28 -39.25
CA ASN A 49 -60.79 6.12 -40.23
C ASN A 49 -61.11 7.61 -40.33
N ILE A 50 -60.06 8.44 -40.31
CA ILE A 50 -59.61 9.30 -41.44
C ILE A 50 -58.30 10.06 -41.02
N LEU A 51 -57.35 10.19 -41.96
CA LEU A 51 -56.10 11.01 -41.97
C LEU A 51 -54.94 10.55 -41.05
N ALA A 52 -53.67 10.39 -41.45
CA ALA A 52 -52.97 10.66 -42.70
C ALA A 52 -51.74 9.75 -42.82
N SER A 53 -51.45 9.28 -44.03
CA SER A 53 -50.19 8.64 -44.37
C SER A 53 -49.06 9.67 -44.42
N GLN A 54 -48.25 9.77 -43.38
CA GLN A 54 -46.87 10.21 -43.57
C GLN A 54 -46.06 8.96 -43.90
N GLY A 55 -45.84 8.75 -45.20
CA GLY A 55 -44.85 7.77 -45.65
C GLY A 55 -43.51 8.10 -45.01
N LYS A 56 -42.83 7.10 -44.47
CA LYS A 56 -41.47 7.23 -43.93
C LYS A 56 -40.65 8.04 -44.93
N SER A 57 -40.06 9.15 -44.47
CA SER A 57 -39.28 10.03 -45.33
C SER A 57 -38.22 9.19 -46.05
N ALA A 58 -38.16 9.27 -47.38
CA ALA A 58 -37.19 8.52 -48.17
C ALA A 58 -35.76 8.82 -47.71
N PHE A 59 -35.53 10.05 -47.24
CA PHE A 59 -34.30 10.50 -46.61
C PHE A 59 -34.03 9.81 -45.26
N GLU A 60 -35.02 9.67 -44.38
CA GLU A 60 -34.85 8.97 -43.11
C GLU A 60 -34.56 7.48 -43.33
N SER A 61 -35.21 6.87 -44.32
CA SER A 61 -35.00 5.46 -44.65
C SER A 61 -33.60 5.23 -45.24
N GLU A 62 -33.15 6.10 -46.14
CA GLU A 62 -31.81 6.05 -46.72
C GLU A 62 -30.72 6.36 -45.68
N ILE A 63 -30.97 7.26 -44.74
CA ILE A 63 -30.05 7.55 -43.63
C ILE A 63 -30.01 6.38 -42.65
N LEU A 64 -31.14 5.80 -42.27
CA LEU A 64 -31.18 4.62 -41.41
C LEU A 64 -30.50 3.43 -42.06
N GLU A 65 -30.63 3.28 -43.37
CA GLU A 65 -29.95 2.24 -44.13
C GLU A 65 -28.44 2.53 -44.26
N LYS A 66 -28.03 3.79 -44.48
CA LYS A 66 -26.62 4.22 -44.48
C LYS A 66 -25.97 4.12 -43.11
N ILE A 67 -26.70 4.43 -42.03
CA ILE A 67 -26.24 4.26 -40.64
C ILE A 67 -26.20 2.76 -40.30
N GLY A 68 -27.21 1.99 -40.70
CA GLY A 68 -27.25 0.54 -40.50
C GLY A 68 -26.12 -0.18 -41.23
N ARG A 69 -25.83 0.22 -42.48
CA ARG A 69 -24.67 -0.23 -43.25
C ARG A 69 -23.38 0.26 -42.62
N GLY A 70 -23.27 1.53 -42.25
CA GLY A 70 -22.10 2.09 -41.55
C GLY A 70 -21.79 1.38 -40.23
N ILE A 71 -22.78 0.99 -39.43
CA ILE A 71 -22.62 0.20 -38.21
C ILE A 71 -22.24 -1.26 -38.53
N SER A 72 -22.81 -1.83 -39.59
CA SER A 72 -22.51 -3.21 -40.02
C SER A 72 -21.11 -3.32 -40.61
N ASP A 73 -20.68 -2.29 -41.34
CA ASP A 73 -19.34 -2.13 -41.90
C ASP A 73 -18.33 -1.78 -40.81
N LEU A 74 -18.68 -0.93 -39.82
CA LEU A 74 -17.86 -0.76 -38.62
C LEU A 74 -17.75 -2.06 -37.81
N LYS A 75 -18.80 -2.88 -37.70
CA LYS A 75 -18.75 -4.18 -37.01
C LYS A 75 -17.95 -5.23 -37.78
N ARG A 76 -18.01 -5.22 -39.12
CA ARG A 76 -17.26 -6.14 -39.98
C ARG A 76 -15.79 -5.74 -40.13
N ASN A 77 -15.52 -4.43 -40.14
CA ASN A 77 -14.19 -3.83 -40.20
C ASN A 77 -13.66 -3.43 -38.82
N ASN A 78 -14.36 -3.78 -37.73
CA ASN A 78 -13.81 -3.60 -36.39
C ASN A 78 -12.65 -4.58 -36.27
N ALA A 79 -11.44 -4.04 -36.39
CA ALA A 79 -10.20 -4.76 -36.13
C ALA A 79 -10.08 -5.20 -34.65
N GLU A 80 -11.05 -4.82 -33.79
CA GLU A 80 -11.18 -5.24 -32.39
C GLU A 80 -11.60 -6.71 -32.21
N LYS A 81 -11.14 -7.63 -33.08
CA LYS A 81 -11.06 -9.06 -32.73
C LYS A 81 -9.73 -9.41 -32.05
N ASP A 82 -8.75 -8.51 -32.12
CA ASP A 82 -7.41 -8.65 -31.55
C ASP A 82 -7.24 -8.00 -30.16
N GLN A 83 -8.35 -7.63 -29.50
CA GLN A 83 -8.26 -7.18 -28.10
C GLN A 83 -8.12 -8.40 -27.19
N GLU A 84 -6.90 -8.91 -27.08
CA GLU A 84 -6.50 -9.84 -26.02
C GLU A 84 -6.44 -9.07 -24.69
N TRP A 85 -7.57 -9.01 -24.01
CA TRP A 85 -7.71 -8.32 -22.72
C TRP A 85 -7.05 -9.08 -21.58
N ASP A 86 -6.92 -10.40 -21.68
CA ASP A 86 -6.32 -11.22 -20.62
C ASP A 86 -4.80 -11.14 -20.66
N ARG A 87 -4.18 -11.32 -19.49
CA ARG A 87 -2.71 -11.41 -19.42
C ARG A 87 -2.24 -12.72 -20.05
N PRO A 88 -1.00 -12.79 -20.56
CA PRO A 88 -0.41 -14.05 -21.02
C PRO A 88 -0.54 -15.15 -19.96
N PRO A 89 -0.74 -16.42 -20.35
CA PRO A 89 -0.78 -17.51 -19.39
C PRO A 89 0.56 -17.64 -18.66
N VAL A 90 0.50 -17.96 -17.37
CA VAL A 90 1.68 -18.19 -16.54
C VAL A 90 2.36 -19.48 -17.00
N GLN A 91 3.65 -19.39 -17.32
CA GLN A 91 4.48 -20.56 -17.52
C GLN A 91 4.63 -21.32 -16.20
N GLU A 92 4.81 -22.63 -16.24
CA GLU A 92 4.98 -23.43 -15.02
C GLU A 92 6.24 -22.94 -14.26
N ILE A 93 6.05 -22.50 -13.02
CA ILE A 93 7.12 -22.00 -12.14
C ILE A 93 7.41 -23.09 -11.12
N ASP A 94 8.65 -23.58 -11.09
CA ASP A 94 9.16 -24.49 -10.07
C ASP A 94 9.86 -23.68 -8.96
N PRO A 95 9.27 -23.55 -7.75
CA PRO A 95 9.87 -22.76 -6.67
C PRO A 95 11.25 -23.26 -6.23
N ASP A 96 11.61 -24.51 -6.52
CA ASP A 96 12.91 -25.07 -6.13
C ASP A 96 14.03 -24.74 -7.12
N ARG A 97 13.69 -24.18 -8.29
CA ARG A 97 14.62 -23.91 -9.40
C ARG A 97 14.55 -22.47 -9.91
N ASP A 98 13.35 -21.92 -9.99
CA ASP A 98 13.10 -20.63 -10.61
C ASP A 98 13.07 -19.52 -9.55
N ASN A 99 13.56 -18.34 -9.93
CA ASN A 99 13.44 -17.15 -9.10
C ASN A 99 12.16 -16.40 -9.47
N LEU A 100 11.44 -15.89 -8.49
CA LEU A 100 10.29 -15.03 -8.73
C LEU A 100 10.75 -13.56 -8.74
N CYS A 101 10.99 -13.02 -9.93
CA CYS A 101 11.41 -11.64 -10.12
C CYS A 101 10.32 -10.80 -10.79
N PHE A 102 10.00 -9.63 -10.23
CA PHE A 102 9.00 -8.73 -10.78
C PHE A 102 9.22 -7.28 -10.37
N GLN A 103 8.71 -6.34 -11.16
CA GLN A 103 8.65 -4.93 -10.78
C GLN A 103 7.41 -4.72 -9.92
N TYR A 104 7.61 -4.32 -8.66
CA TYR A 104 6.48 -4.00 -7.80
C TYR A 104 5.93 -2.61 -8.13
N ILE A 105 4.62 -2.43 -7.97
CA ILE A 105 3.89 -1.19 -8.24
C ILE A 105 3.22 -0.63 -6.99
N GLU A 106 2.79 -1.51 -6.11
CA GLU A 106 2.04 -1.16 -4.91
C GLU A 106 2.44 -2.09 -3.78
N ALA A 107 2.47 -1.54 -2.58
CA ALA A 107 2.81 -2.26 -1.38
C ALA A 107 1.76 -1.94 -0.32
N GLU A 108 1.24 -2.96 0.34
CA GLU A 108 0.17 -2.83 1.33
C GLU A 108 0.49 -3.60 2.61
N ASP A 109 -0.09 -3.15 3.72
CA ASP A 109 -0.22 -3.97 4.92
C ASP A 109 -1.19 -5.12 4.62
N GLY A 110 -0.79 -6.33 4.98
CA GLY A 110 -1.59 -7.52 4.80
C GLY A 110 -1.50 -8.49 5.97
N THR A 111 -2.30 -9.54 5.85
CA THR A 111 -2.19 -10.73 6.66
C THR A 111 -2.04 -11.95 5.77
N THR A 112 -1.26 -12.94 6.21
CA THR A 112 -1.22 -14.24 5.54
C THR A 112 -2.37 -15.14 5.92
N PHE A 113 -2.51 -16.21 5.15
CA PHE A 113 -3.25 -17.40 5.54
C PHE A 113 -2.69 -17.93 6.87
N GLY A 114 -3.42 -17.73 7.97
CA GLY A 114 -2.97 -18.03 9.33
C GLY A 114 -2.90 -16.81 10.27
N GLY A 115 -3.16 -15.60 9.78
CA GLY A 115 -3.35 -14.41 10.62
C GLY A 115 -2.05 -13.70 11.06
N GLY A 116 -0.90 -14.08 10.52
CA GLY A 116 0.35 -13.34 10.72
C GLY A 116 0.37 -12.04 9.89
N SER A 117 0.99 -10.99 10.42
CA SER A 117 1.21 -9.75 9.67
C SER A 117 2.17 -9.98 8.51
N SER A 118 1.84 -9.44 7.34
CA SER A 118 2.66 -9.49 6.13
C SER A 118 2.68 -8.14 5.43
N VAL A 119 3.69 -7.93 4.57
CA VAL A 119 3.64 -6.86 3.56
C VAL A 119 3.31 -7.50 2.23
N ARG A 120 2.29 -7.00 1.54
CA ARG A 120 1.88 -7.51 0.23
C ARG A 120 2.49 -6.63 -0.84
N LEU A 121 3.33 -7.20 -1.68
CA LEU A 121 3.86 -6.52 -2.87
C LEU A 121 3.06 -6.96 -4.08
N PHE A 122 2.45 -6.01 -4.77
CA PHE A 122 1.77 -6.21 -6.04
C PHE A 122 2.66 -5.73 -7.17
N GLY A 123 2.67 -6.44 -8.29
CA GLY A 123 3.48 -6.04 -9.43
C GLY A 123 3.31 -6.91 -10.66
N VAL A 124 4.25 -6.74 -11.59
CA VAL A 124 4.23 -7.41 -12.88
C VAL A 124 5.64 -7.92 -13.20
N ASN A 125 5.74 -9.19 -13.61
CA ASN A 125 7.02 -9.76 -14.02
C ASN A 125 7.37 -9.37 -15.47
N GLU A 126 8.56 -9.73 -15.96
CA GLU A 126 8.99 -9.40 -17.33
C GLU A 126 8.07 -9.98 -18.41
N GLN A 127 7.43 -11.13 -18.15
CA GLN A 127 6.52 -11.79 -19.08
C GLN A 127 5.11 -11.17 -19.07
N GLY A 128 4.85 -10.15 -18.25
CA GLY A 128 3.55 -9.48 -18.15
C GLY A 128 2.53 -10.17 -17.26
N ASN A 129 2.97 -11.12 -16.44
CA ASN A 129 2.12 -11.81 -15.46
C ASN A 129 1.92 -10.94 -14.21
N SER A 130 0.70 -10.90 -13.68
CA SER A 130 0.45 -10.23 -12.40
C SER A 130 0.92 -11.09 -11.22
N VAL A 131 1.66 -10.47 -10.31
CA VAL A 131 2.26 -11.11 -9.13
C VAL A 131 1.74 -10.44 -7.87
N MET A 132 1.39 -11.24 -6.88
CA MET A 132 1.25 -10.84 -5.48
C MET A 132 2.24 -11.65 -4.64
N LEU A 133 3.12 -10.97 -3.92
CA LEU A 133 4.09 -11.58 -3.01
C LEU A 133 3.79 -11.16 -1.56
N HIS A 134 3.51 -12.14 -0.70
CA HIS A 134 3.43 -11.97 0.74
C HIS A 134 4.84 -12.00 1.34
N VAL A 135 5.31 -10.87 1.86
CA VAL A 135 6.60 -10.76 2.56
C VAL A 135 6.37 -10.88 4.06
N MET A 136 6.98 -11.91 4.64
CA MET A 136 6.69 -12.41 5.99
C MET A 136 7.79 -12.06 6.99
N ASN A 137 7.44 -12.22 8.27
CA ASN A 137 8.36 -12.17 9.42
C ASN A 137 9.03 -10.80 9.67
N PHE A 138 8.64 -9.76 8.95
CA PHE A 138 9.06 -8.40 9.27
C PHE A 138 8.31 -7.92 10.53
N LYS A 139 9.04 -7.37 11.50
CA LYS A 139 8.47 -6.91 12.78
C LYS A 139 8.76 -5.44 12.97
N HIS A 140 7.73 -4.66 13.30
CA HIS A 140 7.91 -3.24 13.60
C HIS A 140 8.64 -3.03 14.92
N TYR A 141 9.33 -1.90 15.05
CA TYR A 141 10.09 -1.55 16.24
C TYR A 141 10.18 -0.05 16.45
N LEU A 142 10.51 0.33 17.68
CA LEU A 142 10.80 1.71 18.08
C LEU A 142 12.04 1.76 18.98
N TYR A 143 12.60 2.96 19.13
CA TYR A 143 13.76 3.19 19.99
C TYR A 143 13.43 4.11 21.16
N VAL A 144 14.10 3.88 22.27
CA VAL A 144 14.05 4.70 23.49
C VAL A 144 15.47 4.86 24.02
N ALA A 145 15.84 6.04 24.53
CA ALA A 145 17.13 6.19 25.20
C ALA A 145 17.21 5.27 26.43
N ALA A 146 18.27 4.49 26.56
CA ALA A 146 18.44 3.60 27.70
C ALA A 146 18.65 4.43 28.98
N PRO A 147 18.06 4.03 30.12
CA PRO A 147 18.28 4.75 31.36
C PRO A 147 19.69 4.49 31.88
N PRO A 148 20.22 5.36 32.76
CA PRO A 148 21.53 5.15 33.36
C PRO A 148 21.63 3.76 34.02
N LEU A 149 22.79 3.12 33.86
CA LEU A 149 23.11 1.80 34.42
C LEU A 149 22.32 0.62 33.85
N PHE A 150 21.45 0.81 32.85
CA PHE A 150 20.75 -0.30 32.20
C PHE A 150 21.72 -1.22 31.47
N GLN A 151 21.63 -2.52 31.72
CA GLN A 151 22.53 -3.52 31.16
C GLN A 151 21.80 -4.49 30.21
N PRO A 152 22.52 -5.19 29.32
CA PRO A 152 21.92 -6.21 28.45
C PRO A 152 21.13 -7.29 29.19
N GLN A 153 21.58 -7.70 30.38
CA GLN A 153 20.87 -8.69 31.21
C GLN A 153 19.49 -8.21 31.69
N ASP A 154 19.27 -6.89 31.76
CA ASP A 154 17.99 -6.32 32.19
C ASP A 154 16.92 -6.37 31.09
N CYS A 155 17.30 -6.62 29.82
CA CYS A 155 16.37 -6.62 28.68
C CYS A 155 15.22 -7.61 28.87
N ALA A 156 15.48 -8.81 29.39
CA ALA A 156 14.44 -9.82 29.60
C ALA A 156 13.44 -9.40 30.68
N SER A 157 13.93 -8.86 31.80
CA SER A 157 13.08 -8.37 32.89
C SER A 157 12.29 -7.12 32.48
N PHE A 158 12.92 -6.21 31.75
CA PHE A 158 12.26 -5.02 31.22
C PHE A 158 11.17 -5.38 30.20
N LYS A 159 11.43 -6.35 29.32
CA LYS A 159 10.40 -6.88 28.40
C LYS A 159 9.17 -7.37 29.17
N ALA A 160 9.37 -8.24 30.16
CA ALA A 160 8.28 -8.79 30.97
C ALA A 160 7.50 -7.70 31.72
N TYR A 161 8.21 -6.70 32.25
CA TYR A 161 7.57 -5.54 32.87
C TYR A 161 6.76 -4.72 31.86
N LEU A 162 7.34 -4.35 30.72
CA LEU A 162 6.65 -3.58 29.69
C LEU A 162 5.39 -4.30 29.20
N GLU A 163 5.47 -5.62 29.01
CA GLU A 163 4.33 -6.47 28.68
C GLU A 163 3.21 -6.37 29.73
N SER A 164 3.55 -6.37 31.03
CA SER A 164 2.55 -6.22 32.11
C SER A 164 1.84 -4.86 32.12
N GLN A 165 2.46 -3.83 31.54
CA GLN A 165 1.91 -2.48 31.47
C GLN A 165 1.03 -2.25 30.23
N VAL A 166 1.30 -3.01 29.16
CA VAL A 166 0.49 -2.99 27.94
C VAL A 166 -0.63 -4.00 28.12
N VAL A 167 -1.74 -3.58 28.74
CA VAL A 167 -2.89 -4.43 29.04
C VAL A 167 -3.58 -4.90 27.75
N GLN A 168 -3.07 -5.98 27.19
CA GLN A 168 -3.51 -6.58 25.92
C GLN A 168 -3.74 -8.08 26.15
N SER A 169 -4.72 -8.67 25.44
CA SER A 169 -5.01 -10.10 25.54
C SER A 169 -3.94 -11.01 24.89
N GLN A 170 -3.09 -10.43 24.05
CA GLN A 170 -2.07 -11.14 23.27
C GLN A 170 -0.69 -10.54 23.53
N PRO A 171 0.38 -11.35 23.48
CA PRO A 171 1.75 -10.87 23.64
C PRO A 171 2.11 -9.78 22.64
N THR A 172 2.38 -8.59 23.15
CA THR A 172 2.55 -7.35 22.40
C THR A 172 4.02 -7.06 22.09
N VAL A 173 4.93 -7.31 23.03
CA VAL A 173 6.37 -7.07 22.86
C VAL A 173 7.07 -8.37 22.46
N HIS A 174 7.68 -8.37 21.29
CA HIS A 174 8.44 -9.52 20.79
C HIS A 174 9.80 -9.61 21.48
N SER A 175 10.58 -8.52 21.45
CA SER A 175 11.93 -8.48 22.03
C SER A 175 12.33 -7.07 22.45
N VAL A 176 13.26 -7.00 23.41
CA VAL A 176 13.99 -5.78 23.76
C VAL A 176 15.47 -6.07 23.65
N SER A 177 16.24 -5.18 23.03
CA SER A 177 17.69 -5.28 22.92
C SER A 177 18.36 -3.93 23.18
N LEU A 178 19.52 -3.94 23.82
CA LEU A 178 20.35 -2.76 24.00
C LEU A 178 21.23 -2.57 22.76
N VAL A 179 21.19 -1.37 22.17
CA VAL A 179 21.93 -1.03 20.94
C VAL A 179 22.56 0.35 21.07
N MET A 180 23.73 0.55 20.45
CA MET A 180 24.37 1.87 20.38
C MET A 180 23.86 2.63 19.16
N ARG A 181 23.35 3.85 19.37
CA ARG A 181 22.80 4.73 18.32
C ARG A 181 23.16 6.19 18.60
N GLU A 182 23.07 7.01 17.57
CA GLU A 182 23.25 8.46 17.67
C GLU A 182 21.96 9.17 17.31
N SER A 183 21.64 10.23 18.04
CA SER A 183 20.50 11.10 17.71
C SER A 183 20.86 11.97 16.51
N ILE A 184 19.96 12.05 15.53
CA ILE A 184 20.11 12.96 14.38
C ILE A 184 19.99 14.44 14.77
N TYR A 185 19.40 14.74 15.93
CA TYR A 185 19.21 16.11 16.40
C TYR A 185 20.42 16.57 17.21
N GLY A 186 21.08 17.63 16.72
CA GLY A 186 22.31 18.17 17.29
C GLY A 186 23.55 17.39 16.83
N PHE A 187 24.73 18.00 17.00
CA PHE A 187 26.00 17.31 16.79
C PHE A 187 26.57 16.88 18.14
N ALA A 188 26.64 15.56 18.38
CA ALA A 188 27.15 14.98 19.61
C ALA A 188 28.59 14.44 19.46
N GLY A 189 29.36 14.96 18.50
CA GLY A 189 30.74 14.54 18.30
C GLY A 189 30.89 13.12 17.74
N ASN A 190 29.92 12.62 16.97
CA ASN A 190 29.85 11.23 16.47
C ASN A 190 29.88 10.19 17.60
N GLN A 191 29.41 10.56 18.81
CA GLN A 191 29.37 9.67 19.96
C GLN A 191 28.03 8.93 20.01
N GLN A 192 28.08 7.61 19.91
CA GLN A 192 26.91 6.78 20.11
C GLN A 192 26.55 6.67 21.59
N SER A 193 25.26 6.75 21.88
CA SER A 193 24.66 6.55 23.20
C SER A 193 23.87 5.23 23.22
N PRO A 194 23.63 4.64 24.41
CA PRO A 194 22.84 3.42 24.52
C PRO A 194 21.34 3.69 24.33
N PHE A 195 20.69 2.87 23.50
CA PHE A 195 19.26 2.87 23.23
C PHE A 195 18.68 1.47 23.40
N LEU A 196 17.41 1.40 23.78
CA LEU A 196 16.60 0.19 23.76
C LEU A 196 15.86 0.10 22.43
N LYS A 197 16.12 -0.97 21.66
CA LYS A 197 15.31 -1.36 20.50
C LYS A 197 14.20 -2.28 21.00
N ILE A 198 12.95 -1.81 20.92
CA ILE A 198 11.77 -2.54 21.33
C ILE A 198 11.04 -2.98 20.06
N THR A 199 11.01 -4.30 19.83
CA THR A 199 10.33 -4.91 18.68
C THR A 199 8.97 -5.42 19.12
N VAL A 200 7.91 -5.10 18.37
CA VAL A 200 6.54 -5.53 18.68
C VAL A 200 6.19 -6.82 17.92
N SER A 201 5.26 -7.59 18.48
CA SER A 201 4.80 -8.84 17.88
C SER A 201 4.00 -8.61 16.60
N ASP A 202 3.20 -7.54 16.56
CA ASP A 202 2.33 -7.14 15.46
C ASP A 202 2.45 -5.60 15.28
N PRO A 203 2.57 -5.09 14.04
CA PRO A 203 2.73 -3.66 13.77
C PRO A 203 1.64 -2.77 14.40
N LYS A 204 0.40 -3.28 14.58
CA LYS A 204 -0.69 -2.50 15.18
C LYS A 204 -0.41 -2.06 16.62
N TYR A 205 0.48 -2.77 17.32
CA TYR A 205 0.79 -2.47 18.71
C TYR A 205 1.87 -1.40 18.91
N VAL A 206 2.57 -0.97 17.85
CA VAL A 206 3.69 -0.02 17.97
C VAL A 206 3.27 1.29 18.64
N ASN A 207 2.07 1.79 18.33
CA ASN A 207 1.57 3.06 18.87
C ASN A 207 1.09 2.91 20.32
N THR A 208 0.53 1.76 20.68
CA THR A 208 0.15 1.45 22.06
C THR A 208 1.40 1.40 22.94
N VAL A 209 2.41 0.63 22.53
CA VAL A 209 3.68 0.53 23.27
C VAL A 209 4.35 1.90 23.39
N ARG A 210 4.41 2.67 22.29
CA ARG A 210 4.95 4.04 22.31
C ARG A 210 4.22 4.92 23.33
N SER A 211 2.89 4.93 23.28
CA SER A 211 2.07 5.74 24.19
C SER A 211 2.26 5.35 25.65
N THR A 212 2.40 4.06 25.96
CA THR A 212 2.68 3.58 27.32
C THR A 212 4.01 4.11 27.85
N ILE A 213 5.04 4.16 26.99
CA ILE A 213 6.37 4.68 27.34
C ILE A 213 6.34 6.21 27.53
N GLU A 214 5.73 6.93 26.58
CA GLU A 214 5.65 8.40 26.59
C GLU A 214 4.76 8.95 27.70
N ARG A 215 3.85 8.15 28.25
CA ARG A 215 3.05 8.53 29.44
C ARG A 215 3.72 8.19 30.76
N GLY A 216 4.90 7.55 30.72
CA GLY A 216 5.67 7.18 31.92
C GLY A 216 5.25 5.86 32.57
N HIS A 217 4.28 5.13 32.02
CA HIS A 217 3.85 3.83 32.53
C HIS A 217 4.87 2.71 32.30
N ALA A 218 5.95 2.98 31.56
CA ALA A 218 7.04 2.03 31.32
C ALA A 218 8.30 2.28 32.18
N ASN A 219 8.21 3.06 33.27
CA ASN A 219 9.37 3.39 34.11
C ASN A 219 9.77 2.24 35.06
N TRP A 220 10.36 1.19 34.50
CA TRP A 220 10.82 0.02 35.24
C TRP A 220 11.82 0.41 36.34
N LYS A 221 11.54 -0.01 37.58
CA LYS A 221 12.35 0.29 38.78
C LYS A 221 12.64 1.79 39.00
N GLY A 222 11.89 2.70 38.37
CA GLY A 222 12.17 4.14 38.44
C GLY A 222 13.52 4.54 37.84
N MET A 223 14.04 3.79 36.86
CA MET A 223 15.36 4.03 36.28
C MET A 223 15.43 5.33 35.45
N TRP A 224 14.32 5.77 34.85
CA TRP A 224 14.22 7.10 34.25
C TRP A 224 13.83 8.12 35.31
N LYS A 225 14.82 8.64 36.04
CA LYS A 225 14.65 9.67 37.07
C LYS A 225 14.38 11.04 36.43
N GLY A 226 13.44 11.81 36.96
CA GLY A 226 13.10 13.16 36.48
C GLY A 226 12.37 13.18 35.13
N ALA A 227 11.92 12.03 34.64
CA ALA A 227 11.04 11.91 33.48
C ALA A 227 9.57 12.10 33.92
N ASP A 228 9.25 13.20 34.60
CA ASP A 228 7.93 13.50 35.20
C ASP A 228 6.81 13.75 34.17
N GLY A 229 7.04 13.37 32.91
CA GLY A 229 6.09 13.39 31.80
C GLY A 229 6.34 12.28 30.78
N GLY A 230 7.03 11.19 31.20
CA GLY A 230 7.37 10.03 30.38
C GLY A 230 8.66 10.14 29.58
N VAL A 231 8.96 9.10 28.80
CA VAL A 231 10.25 8.97 28.10
C VAL A 231 10.08 9.22 26.61
N LYS A 232 10.92 10.09 26.05
CA LYS A 232 10.91 10.36 24.60
C LYS A 232 11.25 9.11 23.81
N THR A 233 10.45 8.85 22.79
CA THR A 233 10.67 7.76 21.84
C THR A 233 11.17 8.30 20.50
N TYR A 234 11.77 7.41 19.71
CA TYR A 234 12.41 7.74 18.43
C TYR A 234 11.88 6.83 17.32
N ASP A 235 12.23 7.15 16.06
CA ASP A 235 11.84 6.43 14.85
C ASP A 235 10.33 6.17 14.74
N ASN A 236 9.52 7.22 14.90
CA ASN A 236 8.08 7.14 14.66
C ASN A 236 7.77 7.19 13.16
N ILE A 237 7.85 6.04 12.49
CA ILE A 237 7.49 5.90 11.08
C ILE A 237 6.49 4.77 10.87
N GLN A 238 5.76 4.84 9.75
CA GLN A 238 4.78 3.83 9.37
C GLN A 238 5.45 2.48 9.08
N TYR A 239 4.74 1.39 9.39
CA TYR A 239 5.24 0.01 9.25
C TYR A 239 5.72 -0.29 7.82
N LEU A 240 4.95 0.09 6.80
CA LEU A 240 5.31 -0.14 5.41
C LEU A 240 6.56 0.63 4.98
N LEU A 241 6.67 1.89 5.38
CA LEU A 241 7.85 2.71 5.09
C LEU A 241 9.09 2.15 5.81
N ARG A 242 8.92 1.66 7.04
CA ARG A 242 9.97 0.96 7.80
C ARG A 242 10.45 -0.28 7.07
N PHE A 243 9.53 -1.09 6.57
CA PHE A 243 9.85 -2.26 5.74
C PHE A 243 10.66 -1.88 4.50
N MET A 244 10.23 -0.86 3.75
CA MET A 244 10.91 -0.41 2.54
C MET A 244 12.34 0.08 2.83
N VAL A 245 12.52 0.89 3.87
CA VAL A 245 13.84 1.41 4.26
C VAL A 245 14.77 0.26 4.68
N ASP A 246 14.31 -0.64 5.54
CA ASP A 246 15.14 -1.71 6.09
C ASP A 246 15.51 -2.77 5.03
N CYS A 247 14.60 -3.04 4.09
CA CYS A 247 14.84 -3.97 2.97
C CYS A 247 15.44 -3.28 1.73
N LYS A 248 15.73 -1.98 1.81
CA LYS A 248 16.26 -1.15 0.70
C LYS A 248 15.40 -1.19 -0.57
N ILE A 249 14.09 -1.34 -0.39
CA ILE A 249 13.13 -1.34 -1.50
C ILE A 249 12.87 0.12 -1.90
N GLN A 250 13.14 0.44 -3.16
CA GLN A 250 12.92 1.76 -3.73
C GLN A 250 11.63 1.76 -4.56
N GLY A 251 10.97 2.92 -4.66
CA GLY A 251 9.73 3.06 -5.43
C GLY A 251 9.83 2.47 -6.84
N MET A 252 8.89 1.59 -7.20
CA MET A 252 8.82 0.95 -8.52
C MET A 252 10.07 0.14 -8.89
N SER A 253 10.85 -0.35 -7.92
CA SER A 253 12.03 -1.16 -8.21
C SER A 253 11.68 -2.61 -8.52
N TRP A 254 12.65 -3.35 -9.05
CA TRP A 254 12.55 -4.79 -9.18
C TRP A 254 12.81 -5.45 -7.83
N VAL A 255 12.03 -6.46 -7.52
CA VAL A 255 12.19 -7.33 -6.35
C VAL A 255 12.26 -8.77 -6.81
N GLU A 256 13.00 -9.57 -6.07
CA GLU A 256 13.24 -10.96 -6.39
C GLU A 256 13.15 -11.82 -5.13
N ALA A 257 12.37 -12.90 -5.22
CA ALA A 257 12.41 -13.99 -4.28
C ALA A 257 13.21 -15.14 -4.93
N PRO A 258 14.44 -15.45 -4.44
CA PRO A 258 15.26 -16.49 -5.01
C PRO A 258 14.62 -17.88 -4.90
N SER A 259 14.99 -18.79 -5.79
CA SER A 259 14.58 -20.20 -5.70
C SER A 259 14.85 -20.77 -4.31
N ARG A 260 13.95 -21.65 -3.85
CA ARG A 260 13.93 -22.32 -2.55
C ARG A 260 13.63 -21.42 -1.34
N THR A 261 13.50 -20.11 -1.51
CA THR A 261 13.17 -19.19 -0.40
C THR A 261 11.70 -18.82 -0.34
N TYR A 262 10.97 -18.95 -1.46
CA TYR A 262 9.55 -18.67 -1.54
C TYR A 262 8.71 -19.93 -1.74
N LYS A 263 7.42 -19.80 -1.47
CA LYS A 263 6.41 -20.83 -1.72
C LYS A 263 5.26 -20.26 -2.51
N ILE A 264 4.72 -21.03 -3.45
CA ILE A 264 3.49 -20.67 -4.15
C ILE A 264 2.31 -20.91 -3.22
N VAL A 265 1.42 -19.92 -3.13
CA VAL A 265 0.20 -20.01 -2.31
C VAL A 265 -0.79 -20.95 -3.01
N PRO A 266 -1.26 -22.01 -2.33
CA PRO A 266 -2.25 -22.93 -2.86
C PRO A 266 -3.57 -22.24 -3.25
N PRO A 267 -4.30 -22.70 -4.28
CA PRO A 267 -5.51 -22.03 -4.79
C PRO A 267 -6.59 -21.76 -3.74
N ASN A 268 -6.73 -22.63 -2.75
CA ASN A 268 -7.71 -22.51 -1.65
C ASN A 268 -7.32 -21.48 -0.57
N SER A 269 -6.06 -21.03 -0.57
CA SER A 269 -5.51 -20.09 0.40
C SER A 269 -5.18 -18.72 -0.21
N ARG A 270 -5.38 -18.56 -1.52
CA ARG A 270 -5.14 -17.31 -2.25
C ARG A 270 -6.05 -16.19 -1.74
N GLN A 271 -5.48 -15.00 -1.64
CA GLN A 271 -6.18 -13.79 -1.23
C GLN A 271 -6.37 -12.80 -2.38
N SER A 272 -5.66 -13.00 -3.50
CA SER A 272 -5.71 -12.12 -4.66
C SER A 272 -6.30 -12.79 -5.90
N ARG A 273 -6.52 -11.96 -6.93
CA ARG A 273 -6.78 -12.39 -8.31
C ARG A 273 -5.54 -12.31 -9.20
N CYS A 274 -4.36 -12.12 -8.63
CA CYS A 274 -3.12 -12.17 -9.39
C CYS A 274 -2.90 -13.58 -9.93
N GLN A 275 -2.22 -13.68 -11.07
CA GLN A 275 -1.97 -14.97 -11.69
C GLN A 275 -1.01 -15.80 -10.83
N ILE A 276 0.01 -15.13 -10.27
CA ILE A 276 1.00 -15.69 -9.35
C ILE A 276 0.76 -15.11 -7.96
N GLU A 277 0.61 -15.99 -6.96
CA GLU A 277 0.57 -15.60 -5.55
C GLU A 277 1.58 -16.45 -4.79
N ALA A 278 2.51 -15.81 -4.08
CA ALA A 278 3.61 -16.47 -3.38
C ALA A 278 3.87 -15.84 -2.01
N GLU A 279 4.61 -16.53 -1.15
CA GLU A 279 5.08 -16.04 0.15
C GLU A 279 6.59 -16.21 0.29
N VAL A 280 7.27 -15.23 0.90
CA VAL A 280 8.73 -15.24 1.17
C VAL A 280 9.03 -14.58 2.52
N SER A 281 10.12 -14.96 3.18
CA SER A 281 10.61 -14.21 4.35
C SER A 281 11.25 -12.88 3.91
N TYR A 282 11.07 -11.80 4.67
CA TYR A 282 11.72 -10.51 4.36
C TYR A 282 13.26 -10.60 4.33
N THR A 283 13.84 -11.57 5.04
CA THR A 283 15.29 -11.82 5.06
C THR A 283 15.84 -12.34 3.75
N ASP A 284 14.98 -12.99 2.96
CA ASP A 284 15.37 -13.67 1.72
C ASP A 284 14.95 -12.85 0.48
N LEU A 285 14.14 -11.81 0.68
CA LEU A 285 13.74 -10.88 -0.36
C LEU A 285 14.94 -10.04 -0.81
N VAL A 286 15.17 -10.01 -2.13
CA VAL A 286 16.20 -9.18 -2.75
C VAL A 286 15.53 -7.99 -3.42
N ALA A 287 15.98 -6.78 -3.08
CA ALA A 287 15.56 -5.55 -3.74
C ALA A 287 16.70 -5.05 -4.64
N HIS A 288 16.41 -4.91 -5.93
CA HIS A 288 17.38 -4.44 -6.92
C HIS A 288 17.30 -2.93 -7.06
N GLU A 289 18.46 -2.26 -6.94
CA GLU A 289 18.56 -0.83 -7.19
C GLU A 289 18.28 -0.54 -8.68
N PRO A 290 17.49 0.50 -9.03
CA PRO A 290 17.06 0.77 -10.40
C PRO A 290 18.18 1.39 -11.26
N VAL A 291 19.28 0.66 -11.42
CA VAL A 291 20.47 1.03 -12.20
C VAL A 291 20.85 -0.10 -13.15
N GLY A 292 21.47 0.26 -14.28
CA GLY A 292 21.90 -0.72 -15.28
C GLY A 292 20.73 -1.58 -15.80
N GLU A 293 20.86 -2.90 -15.71
CA GLU A 293 19.82 -3.84 -16.16
C GLU A 293 18.50 -3.73 -15.37
N TRP A 294 18.56 -3.23 -14.13
CA TRP A 294 17.40 -3.07 -13.25
C TRP A 294 16.66 -1.75 -13.42
N ALA A 295 17.14 -0.88 -14.31
CA ALA A 295 16.42 0.33 -14.74
C ALA A 295 15.31 0.03 -15.76
N LYS A 296 15.19 -1.24 -16.22
CA LYS A 296 14.13 -1.69 -17.12
C LYS A 296 12.75 -1.55 -16.47
N MET A 297 11.71 -1.48 -17.29
CA MET A 297 10.31 -1.39 -16.86
C MET A 297 9.57 -2.67 -17.27
N ALA A 298 8.72 -3.18 -16.38
CA ALA A 298 7.79 -4.25 -16.69
C ALA A 298 6.69 -3.75 -17.66
N PRO A 299 6.06 -4.64 -18.45
CA PRO A 299 4.98 -4.28 -19.37
C PRO A 299 3.67 -3.97 -18.60
N LEU A 300 3.60 -2.77 -18.01
CA LEU A 300 2.44 -2.29 -17.27
C LEU A 300 1.25 -2.04 -18.22
N ARG A 301 0.04 -2.32 -17.73
CA ARG A 301 -1.21 -2.02 -18.44
C ARG A 301 -1.81 -0.73 -17.88
N VAL A 302 -2.03 0.24 -18.75
CA VAL A 302 -2.62 1.55 -18.40
C VAL A 302 -4.00 1.63 -19.02
N LEU A 303 -5.01 1.94 -18.22
CA LEU A 303 -6.37 2.22 -18.66
C LEU A 303 -6.68 3.69 -18.38
N SER A 304 -6.99 4.46 -19.44
CA SER A 304 -7.52 5.81 -19.33
C SER A 304 -9.01 5.76 -19.66
N LEU A 305 -9.86 6.21 -18.74
CA LEU A 305 -11.32 6.25 -18.89
C LEU A 305 -11.81 7.67 -19.11
#